data_AF-A0A7X2M0B0-F1
#
_entry.id   AF-A0A7X2M0B0-F1
#
_cell.length_a   1.000
_cell.length_b   1.000
_cell.length_c   1.000
_cell.angle_alpha   90.00
_cell.angle_beta   90.00
_cell.angle_gamma   90.00
#
_symmetry.space_group_name_H-M   'P 1'
#
loop_
_entity.id
_entity.type
_entity.pdbx_description
1 polymer ?
#
loop_
_entity_poly.entity_id
_entity_poly.type
_entity_poly.pdbx_seq_one_letter_code
_entity_poly.pdbx_strand_id
1 'polypeptide(L)'
;MNAKIKSTIAVLISVIFFLNLLGVKGSTMYLSEGELDISLYPQEIVMNAENLKPGDSIIYPIQVKNTGFTDFYYVAEIQFLGGSQDFYEQLNLLIKRGKNTIFKNKASHWHPIKPVPLTRLSSDSLTINTEIPFELGNEYQGASCSFRIIFTANKDVISLTPPADSLVPGGQLPDEPIVEQAPVVQPGKKIEVSERIVTEHNDLNEALPHTSTNSFNIIFAGFIFFIMGMILRYFKNSKGQ
;
A
#
# COMPACT_ATOMS: atom_id res chain seq x y z
N MET A 1 -3.10 66.85 -5.72
CA MET A 1 -2.76 65.48 -6.16
C MET A 1 -2.96 65.38 -7.67
N ASN A 2 -1.89 65.12 -8.42
CA ASN A 2 -1.90 65.08 -9.89
C ASN A 2 -2.93 64.09 -10.43
N ALA A 3 -3.64 64.45 -11.51
CA ALA A 3 -4.64 63.59 -12.14
C ALA A 3 -4.09 62.18 -12.49
N LYS A 4 -2.80 62.11 -12.83
CA LYS A 4 -2.08 60.85 -13.08
C LYS A 4 -1.96 59.96 -11.84
N ILE A 5 -1.72 60.55 -10.65
CA ILE A 5 -1.61 59.82 -9.37
C ILE A 5 -2.97 59.27 -8.93
N LYS A 6 -4.05 60.04 -9.14
CA LYS A 6 -5.43 59.59 -8.87
C LYS A 6 -5.80 58.37 -9.72
N SER A 7 -5.44 58.39 -11.01
CA SER A 7 -5.69 57.28 -11.93
C SER A 7 -4.90 56.01 -11.57
N THR A 8 -3.63 56.14 -11.15
CA THR A 8 -2.83 54.98 -10.71
C THR A 8 -3.39 54.32 -9.45
N ILE A 9 -3.82 55.11 -8.47
CA ILE A 9 -4.40 54.58 -7.23
C ILE A 9 -5.72 53.86 -7.51
N ALA A 10 -6.56 54.40 -8.40
CA ALA A 10 -7.82 53.77 -8.78
C ALA A 10 -7.63 52.40 -9.46
N VAL A 11 -6.62 52.26 -10.33
CA VAL A 11 -6.30 50.98 -10.97
C VAL A 11 -5.81 49.95 -9.94
N LEU A 12 -4.95 50.36 -9.01
CA LEU A 12 -4.44 49.46 -7.97
C LEU A 12 -5.56 48.91 -7.08
N ILE A 13 -6.49 49.79 -6.66
CA ILE A 13 -7.64 49.41 -5.85
C ILE A 13 -8.57 48.48 -6.62
N SER A 14 -8.79 48.73 -7.92
CA SER A 14 -9.60 47.87 -8.77
C SER A 14 -9.00 46.47 -8.92
N VAL A 15 -7.67 46.36 -9.08
CA VAL A 15 -6.97 45.06 -9.16
C VAL A 15 -7.06 44.30 -7.85
N ILE A 16 -6.85 44.97 -6.71
CA ILE A 16 -6.98 44.34 -5.38
C ILE A 16 -8.43 43.90 -5.15
N PHE A 17 -9.41 44.72 -5.50
CA PHE A 17 -10.83 44.37 -5.40
C PHE A 17 -11.18 43.17 -6.29
N PHE A 18 -10.67 43.13 -7.52
CA PHE A 18 -10.87 42.02 -8.45
C PHE A 18 -10.20 40.71 -7.97
N LEU A 19 -9.01 40.80 -7.36
CA LEU A 19 -8.34 39.68 -6.70
C LEU A 19 -9.14 39.12 -5.52
N ASN A 20 -9.82 39.99 -4.75
CA ASN A 20 -10.72 39.55 -3.68
C ASN A 20 -12.04 38.98 -4.23
N LEU A 21 -12.53 39.48 -5.38
CA LEU A 21 -13.74 38.99 -6.04
C LEU A 21 -13.58 37.61 -6.68
N LEU A 22 -12.35 37.24 -7.06
CA LEU A 22 -11.99 35.91 -7.56
C LEU A 22 -12.12 34.79 -6.52
N GLY A 23 -12.50 35.12 -5.27
CA GLY A 23 -13.07 34.15 -4.34
C GLY A 23 -12.23 32.88 -4.21
N VAL A 24 -10.92 33.02 -3.98
CA VAL A 24 -10.07 31.90 -3.57
C VAL A 24 -10.49 31.50 -2.16
N LYS A 25 -11.65 30.82 -2.07
CA LYS A 25 -11.99 30.00 -0.92
C LYS A 25 -10.89 28.96 -0.91
N GLY A 26 -9.96 29.08 0.03
CA GLY A 26 -8.95 28.07 0.25
C GLY A 26 -9.67 26.73 0.29
N SER A 27 -9.39 25.88 -0.69
CA SER A 27 -9.88 24.52 -0.68
C SER A 27 -9.28 23.90 0.57
N THR A 28 -10.09 23.79 1.63
CA THR A 28 -9.80 22.84 2.69
C THR A 28 -9.84 21.50 1.99
N MET A 29 -8.67 20.99 1.62
CA MET A 29 -8.52 19.62 1.19
C MET A 29 -9.03 18.80 2.37
N TYR A 30 -10.25 18.25 2.23
CA TYR A 30 -10.64 17.15 3.07
C TYR A 30 -9.63 16.06 2.72
N LEU A 31 -8.62 15.85 3.57
CA LEU A 31 -7.91 14.58 3.58
C LEU A 31 -9.00 13.56 3.91
N SER A 32 -9.56 12.94 2.86
CA SER A 32 -10.12 11.61 3.00
C SER A 32 -9.08 10.81 3.76
N GLU A 33 -9.50 10.21 4.86
CA GLU A 33 -8.65 9.44 5.76
C GLU A 33 -7.74 8.54 4.93
N GLY A 34 -6.44 8.89 4.85
CA GLY A 34 -5.62 8.60 3.68
C GLY A 34 -5.73 7.17 3.18
N GLU A 35 -6.06 7.05 1.88
CA GLU A 35 -6.33 5.78 1.21
C GLU A 35 -5.11 4.86 1.30
N LEU A 36 -5.38 3.62 1.73
CA LEU A 36 -4.39 2.55 1.79
C LEU A 36 -4.42 1.86 0.43
N ASP A 37 -3.33 2.03 -0.33
CA ASP A 37 -3.24 1.53 -1.70
C ASP A 37 -1.94 0.74 -1.86
N ILE A 38 -2.10 -0.58 -2.01
CA ILE A 38 -1.03 -1.55 -2.21
C ILE A 38 -1.09 -2.07 -3.65
N SER A 39 0.05 -2.03 -4.34
CA SER A 39 0.19 -2.61 -5.67
C SER A 39 1.35 -3.61 -5.73
N LEU A 40 1.16 -4.66 -6.52
CA LEU A 40 2.13 -5.73 -6.74
C LEU A 40 2.61 -5.73 -8.18
N TYR A 41 3.90 -5.97 -8.37
CA TYR A 41 4.47 -6.27 -9.68
C TYR A 41 5.36 -7.51 -9.61
N PRO A 42 5.01 -8.59 -10.33
CA PRO A 42 3.77 -8.79 -11.09
C PRO A 42 2.52 -8.84 -10.18
N GLN A 43 1.33 -8.63 -10.76
CA GLN A 43 0.07 -8.49 -10.00
C GLN A 43 -0.37 -9.76 -9.29
N GLU A 44 0.00 -10.92 -9.82
CA GLU A 44 -0.31 -12.23 -9.25
C GLU A 44 0.96 -13.05 -9.11
N ILE A 45 1.08 -13.76 -7.98
CA ILE A 45 2.21 -14.61 -7.67
C ILE A 45 1.69 -16.03 -7.52
N VAL A 46 1.62 -16.74 -8.65
CA VAL A 46 1.33 -18.18 -8.68
C VAL A 46 2.63 -18.91 -8.91
N MET A 47 2.99 -19.75 -7.94
CA MET A 47 4.16 -20.61 -8.02
C MET A 47 3.69 -21.97 -8.54
N ASN A 48 4.23 -22.39 -9.67
CA ASN A 48 3.98 -23.70 -10.26
C ASN A 48 5.26 -24.52 -10.17
N ALA A 49 5.31 -25.45 -9.23
CA ALA A 49 6.40 -26.40 -9.12
C ALA A 49 6.03 -27.63 -9.96
N GLU A 50 6.61 -27.75 -11.15
CA GLU A 50 6.37 -28.87 -12.07
C GLU A 50 7.69 -29.35 -12.67
N ASN A 51 7.83 -30.68 -12.78
CA ASN A 51 8.98 -31.34 -13.41
C ASN A 51 10.35 -30.87 -12.88
N LEU A 52 10.38 -30.48 -11.61
CA LEU A 52 11.57 -30.08 -10.90
C LEU A 52 12.23 -31.33 -10.29
N LYS A 53 13.56 -31.31 -10.22
CA LYS A 53 14.38 -32.35 -9.61
C LYS A 53 14.88 -31.90 -8.23
N PRO A 54 15.28 -32.82 -7.35
CA PRO A 54 15.96 -32.48 -6.10
C PRO A 54 17.13 -31.51 -6.35
N GLY A 55 17.14 -30.38 -5.64
CA GLY A 55 18.08 -29.28 -5.82
C GLY A 55 17.64 -28.17 -6.78
N ASP A 56 16.57 -28.37 -7.56
CA ASP A 56 16.04 -27.31 -8.42
C ASP A 56 15.36 -26.22 -7.57
N SER A 57 15.36 -25.00 -8.11
CA SER A 57 14.80 -23.82 -7.47
C SER A 57 14.04 -22.95 -8.47
N ILE A 58 12.91 -22.41 -8.04
CA ILE A 58 12.15 -21.39 -8.75
C ILE A 58 12.31 -20.07 -8.02
N ILE A 59 12.88 -19.08 -8.69
CA ILE A 59 13.10 -17.74 -8.14
C ILE A 59 12.15 -16.76 -8.80
N TYR A 60 11.39 -16.03 -7.97
CA TYR A 60 10.40 -15.05 -8.41
C TYR A 60 10.69 -13.68 -7.78
N PRO A 61 11.12 -12.68 -8.59
CA PRO A 61 11.28 -11.32 -8.11
C PRO A 61 9.93 -10.60 -8.06
N ILE A 62 9.64 -9.90 -6.97
CA ILE A 62 8.40 -9.15 -6.79
C ILE A 62 8.69 -7.75 -6.26
N GLN A 63 7.83 -6.80 -6.62
CA GLN A 63 7.79 -5.48 -6.02
C GLN A 63 6.46 -5.27 -5.30
N VAL A 64 6.53 -4.89 -4.03
CA VAL A 64 5.39 -4.44 -3.24
C VAL A 64 5.48 -2.93 -3.13
N LYS A 65 4.45 -2.22 -3.58
CA LYS A 65 4.43 -0.75 -3.65
C LYS A 65 3.31 -0.20 -2.79
N ASN A 66 3.63 0.86 -2.06
CA ASN A 66 2.65 1.72 -1.45
C ASN A 66 2.43 2.91 -2.38
N THR A 67 1.35 2.88 -3.16
CA THR A 67 0.96 3.96 -4.06
C THR A 67 0.07 5.00 -3.38
N GLY A 68 -0.37 4.71 -2.15
CA GLY A 68 -1.13 5.62 -1.31
C GLY A 68 -0.27 6.66 -0.58
N PHE A 69 -0.96 7.54 0.15
CA PHE A 69 -0.37 8.64 0.92
C PHE A 69 -0.22 8.34 2.42
N THR A 70 -0.55 7.11 2.83
CA THR A 70 -0.53 6.64 4.21
C THR A 70 0.48 5.51 4.35
N ASP A 71 1.31 5.55 5.39
CA ASP A 71 2.19 4.44 5.75
C ASP A 71 1.34 3.22 6.17
N PHE A 72 1.78 2.02 5.82
CA PHE A 72 1.08 0.79 6.23
C PHE A 72 2.05 -0.34 6.52
N TYR A 73 1.52 -1.40 7.12
CA TYR A 73 2.17 -2.70 7.21
C TYR A 73 1.55 -3.65 6.21
N TYR A 74 2.36 -4.49 5.59
CA TYR A 74 1.83 -5.61 4.82
C TYR A 74 2.18 -6.95 5.46
N VAL A 75 1.27 -7.90 5.29
CA VAL A 75 1.46 -9.31 5.64
C VAL A 75 1.36 -10.14 4.38
N ALA A 76 1.99 -11.31 4.39
CA ALA A 76 1.86 -12.28 3.32
C ALA A 76 1.18 -13.54 3.85
N GLU A 77 0.37 -14.16 2.99
CA GLU A 77 -0.30 -15.43 3.22
C GLU A 77 -0.05 -16.37 2.05
N ILE A 78 -0.04 -17.67 2.31
CA ILE A 78 0.12 -18.69 1.29
C ILE A 78 -1.16 -19.49 1.19
N GLN A 79 -1.64 -19.64 -0.04
CA GLN A 79 -2.79 -20.44 -0.37
C GLN A 79 -2.37 -21.57 -1.32
N PHE A 80 -2.51 -22.82 -0.87
CA PHE A 80 -2.39 -23.96 -1.76
C PHE A 80 -3.52 -23.97 -2.78
N LEU A 81 -3.20 -24.11 -4.07
CA LEU A 81 -4.17 -24.09 -5.16
C LEU A 81 -4.49 -25.50 -5.68
N GLY A 82 -3.53 -26.43 -5.64
CA GLY A 82 -3.74 -27.81 -6.10
C GLY A 82 -2.46 -28.57 -6.42
N GLY A 83 -2.62 -29.83 -6.83
CA GLY A 83 -1.54 -30.77 -7.11
C GLY A 83 -1.26 -31.73 -5.95
N SER A 84 -0.04 -32.26 -5.86
CA SER A 84 0.38 -33.16 -4.78
C SER A 84 0.61 -32.37 -3.49
N GLN A 85 -0.21 -32.65 -2.47
CA GLN A 85 -0.05 -32.05 -1.14
C GLN A 85 1.24 -32.52 -0.46
N ASP A 86 1.53 -33.83 -0.52
CA ASP A 86 2.76 -34.39 0.06
C ASP A 86 4.01 -33.71 -0.51
N PHE A 87 4.02 -33.41 -1.81
CA PHE A 87 5.10 -32.70 -2.48
C PHE A 87 5.19 -31.23 -2.02
N TYR A 88 4.06 -30.52 -1.97
CA TYR A 88 3.99 -29.16 -1.45
C TYR A 88 4.54 -29.05 -0.02
N GLU A 89 4.28 -30.05 0.82
CA GLU A 89 4.78 -30.12 2.20
C GLU A 89 6.30 -30.35 2.31
N GLN A 90 6.97 -30.70 1.21
CA GLN A 90 8.42 -30.81 1.18
C GLN A 90 9.13 -29.57 0.62
N LEU A 91 8.42 -28.64 -0.01
CA LEU A 91 9.06 -27.48 -0.64
C LEU A 91 9.62 -26.51 0.40
N ASN A 92 10.89 -26.14 0.22
CA ASN A 92 11.52 -25.08 0.99
C ASN A 92 11.17 -23.72 0.39
N LEU A 93 10.73 -22.80 1.22
CA LEU A 93 10.40 -21.44 0.83
C LEU A 93 11.29 -20.43 1.57
N LEU A 94 11.91 -19.56 0.79
CA LEU A 94 12.78 -18.50 1.25
C LEU A 94 12.31 -17.17 0.66
N ILE A 95 11.95 -16.22 1.51
CA ILE A 95 11.58 -14.87 1.09
C ILE A 95 12.60 -13.87 1.63
N LYS A 96 13.16 -13.05 0.75
CA LYS A 96 14.14 -12.02 1.08
C LYS A 96 13.64 -10.63 0.70
N ARG A 97 13.97 -9.63 1.53
CA ARG A 97 13.88 -8.20 1.24
C ARG A 97 15.30 -7.65 1.12
N GLY A 98 15.77 -7.48 -0.11
CA GLY A 98 17.19 -7.18 -0.37
C GLY A 98 18.11 -8.27 0.20
N LYS A 99 18.95 -7.91 1.19
CA LYS A 99 19.86 -8.86 1.87
C LYS A 99 19.23 -9.56 3.08
N ASN A 100 18.08 -9.10 3.54
CA ASN A 100 17.45 -9.59 4.77
C ASN A 100 16.49 -10.74 4.45
N THR A 101 16.64 -11.86 5.16
CA THR A 101 15.68 -12.97 5.11
C THR A 101 14.48 -12.63 5.99
N ILE A 102 13.29 -12.59 5.40
CA ILE A 102 12.04 -12.34 6.12
C ILE A 102 11.28 -13.64 6.43
N PHE A 103 11.52 -14.70 5.65
CA PHE A 103 10.99 -16.04 5.91
C PHE A 103 11.95 -17.10 5.37
N LYS A 104 12.13 -18.20 6.11
CA LYS A 104 12.89 -19.38 5.66
C LYS A 104 12.38 -20.63 6.39
N ASN A 105 11.50 -21.39 5.75
CA ASN A 105 10.99 -22.67 6.24
C ASN A 105 10.28 -23.43 5.11
N LYS A 106 9.65 -24.57 5.40
CA LYS A 106 8.74 -25.25 4.48
C LYS A 106 7.56 -24.36 4.10
N ALA A 107 7.12 -24.44 2.84
CA ALA A 107 5.96 -23.72 2.33
C ALA A 107 4.68 -24.09 3.11
N SER A 108 4.51 -25.37 3.44
CA SER A 108 3.40 -25.86 4.27
C SER A 108 3.43 -25.39 5.72
N HIS A 109 4.61 -25.04 6.25
CA HIS A 109 4.76 -24.51 7.61
C HIS A 109 4.72 -22.99 7.63
N TRP A 110 4.05 -22.38 6.66
CA TRP A 110 3.83 -20.96 6.64
C TRP A 110 3.07 -20.53 7.90
N HIS A 111 3.68 -19.62 8.63
CA HIS A 111 3.00 -18.87 9.68
C HIS A 111 3.04 -17.41 9.25
N PRO A 112 1.96 -16.65 9.50
CA PRO A 112 1.92 -15.27 9.06
C PRO A 112 3.16 -14.50 9.54
N ILE A 113 3.86 -13.89 8.60
CA ILE A 113 5.08 -13.13 8.90
C ILE A 113 4.72 -11.96 9.81
N LYS A 114 5.65 -11.55 10.68
CA LYS A 114 5.58 -10.25 11.35
C LYS A 114 5.23 -9.15 10.33
N PRO A 115 4.23 -8.30 10.60
CA PRO A 115 3.85 -7.25 9.66
C PRO A 115 5.06 -6.40 9.25
N VAL A 116 5.24 -6.21 7.94
CA VAL A 116 6.40 -5.51 7.37
C VAL A 116 6.00 -4.06 7.08
N PRO A 117 6.69 -3.05 7.66
CA PRO A 117 6.37 -1.65 7.39
C PRO A 117 6.78 -1.23 5.97
N LEU A 118 5.91 -0.46 5.32
CA LEU A 118 6.14 0.17 4.03
C LEU A 118 5.66 1.63 4.05
N THR A 119 6.61 2.56 3.92
CA THR A 119 6.33 4.00 3.90
C THR A 119 5.51 4.38 2.67
N ARG A 120 4.68 5.43 2.78
CA ARG A 120 3.93 6.02 1.65
C ARG A 120 4.83 6.29 0.45
N LEU A 121 4.29 6.09 -0.75
CA LEU A 121 4.97 6.34 -2.03
C LEU A 121 6.33 5.61 -2.15
N SER A 122 6.51 4.49 -1.43
CA SER A 122 7.74 3.69 -1.45
C SER A 122 7.49 2.27 -1.96
N SER A 123 8.58 1.57 -2.24
CA SER A 123 8.54 0.21 -2.80
C SER A 123 9.54 -0.68 -2.10
N ASP A 124 9.14 -1.93 -1.90
CA ASP A 124 10.03 -3.02 -1.53
C ASP A 124 10.27 -3.95 -2.70
N SER A 125 11.53 -4.38 -2.85
CA SER A 125 11.90 -5.47 -3.73
C SER A 125 12.08 -6.75 -2.92
N LEU A 126 11.24 -7.74 -3.18
CA LEU A 126 11.35 -9.06 -2.56
C LEU A 126 11.79 -10.10 -3.58
N THR A 127 12.44 -11.15 -3.09
CA THR A 127 12.78 -12.33 -3.87
C THR A 127 12.24 -13.54 -3.15
N ILE A 128 11.34 -14.25 -3.83
CA ILE A 128 10.78 -15.52 -3.38
C ILE A 128 11.57 -16.62 -4.06
N ASN A 129 12.14 -17.53 -3.27
CA ASN A 129 12.81 -18.72 -3.76
C ASN A 129 12.07 -19.94 -3.22
N THR A 130 11.61 -20.79 -4.12
CA THR A 130 11.01 -22.09 -3.78
C THR A 130 11.94 -23.18 -4.28
N GLU A 131 12.43 -24.00 -3.37
CA GLU A 131 13.48 -24.98 -3.61
C GLU A 131 12.99 -26.38 -3.28
N ILE A 132 13.38 -27.35 -4.10
CA ILE A 132 13.23 -28.77 -3.79
C ILE A 132 14.46 -29.22 -3.00
N PRO A 133 14.29 -29.66 -1.74
CA PRO A 133 15.41 -30.16 -0.95
C PRO A 133 16.16 -31.31 -1.65
N PHE A 134 17.48 -31.33 -1.50
CA PHE A 134 18.35 -32.37 -2.07
C PHE A 134 18.12 -33.76 -1.45
N GLU A 135 17.64 -33.79 -0.21
CA GLU A 135 17.32 -35.00 0.52
C GLU A 135 16.08 -35.74 0.00
N LEU A 136 15.28 -35.10 -0.86
CA LEU A 136 14.15 -35.76 -1.49
C LEU A 136 14.64 -36.74 -2.56
N GLY A 137 14.15 -37.98 -2.51
CA GLY A 137 14.47 -38.97 -3.52
C GLY A 137 13.59 -38.85 -4.77
N ASN A 138 13.69 -39.84 -5.64
CA ASN A 138 12.95 -39.87 -6.91
C ASN A 138 11.44 -40.11 -6.73
N GLU A 139 10.95 -40.34 -5.52
CA GLU A 139 9.53 -40.53 -5.22
C GLU A 139 8.65 -39.33 -5.58
N TYR A 140 9.23 -38.12 -5.66
CA TYR A 140 8.55 -36.90 -6.09
C TYR A 140 8.85 -36.53 -7.55
N GLN A 141 9.55 -37.39 -8.31
CA GLN A 141 9.84 -37.12 -9.70
C GLN A 141 8.55 -37.07 -10.53
N GLY A 142 8.30 -35.95 -11.20
CA GLY A 142 7.09 -35.72 -11.97
C GLY A 142 5.88 -35.30 -11.11
N ALA A 143 6.03 -35.18 -9.79
CA ALA A 143 5.05 -34.52 -8.96
C ALA A 143 4.97 -33.03 -9.33
N SER A 144 3.77 -32.47 -9.15
CA SER A 144 3.56 -31.04 -9.34
C SER A 144 2.63 -30.48 -8.28
N CYS A 145 2.82 -29.20 -7.96
CA CYS A 145 1.90 -28.46 -7.12
C CYS A 145 1.90 -26.96 -7.46
N SER A 146 0.80 -26.32 -7.12
CA SER A 146 0.63 -24.88 -7.29
C SER A 146 0.17 -24.22 -6.01
N PHE A 147 0.73 -23.05 -5.70
CA PHE A 147 0.29 -22.21 -4.59
C PHE A 147 0.42 -20.73 -4.94
N ARG A 148 -0.39 -19.90 -4.31
CA ARG A 148 -0.39 -18.44 -4.46
C ARG A 148 0.13 -17.78 -3.18
N ILE A 149 0.85 -16.67 -3.33
CA ILE A 149 1.20 -15.78 -2.22
C ILE A 149 0.35 -14.51 -2.33
N ILE A 150 -0.39 -14.20 -1.27
CA ILE A 150 -1.31 -13.07 -1.17
C ILE A 150 -0.70 -12.03 -0.23
N PHE A 151 -0.68 -10.76 -0.63
CA PHE A 151 -0.22 -9.66 0.20
C PHE A 151 -1.40 -8.78 0.61
N THR A 152 -1.51 -8.49 1.91
CA THR A 152 -2.57 -7.66 2.47
C THR A 152 -1.97 -6.49 3.26
N ALA A 153 -2.41 -5.27 2.96
CA ALA A 153 -1.97 -4.06 3.65
C ALA A 153 -2.94 -3.66 4.76
N ASN A 154 -2.39 -3.20 5.89
CA ASN A 154 -3.10 -2.82 7.11
C ASN A 154 -2.45 -1.57 7.72
N LYS A 155 -3.26 -0.63 8.20
CA LYS A 155 -2.75 0.59 8.87
C LYS A 155 -2.06 0.26 10.20
N ASP A 156 -2.63 -0.68 10.95
CA ASP A 156 -2.14 -1.09 12.26
C ASP A 156 -1.38 -2.43 12.20
N VAL A 157 -0.50 -2.64 13.18
CA VAL A 157 0.19 -3.91 13.38
C VAL A 157 -0.82 -4.90 13.96
N ILE A 158 -1.53 -5.62 13.09
CA ILE A 158 -2.32 -6.78 13.51
C ILE A 158 -1.37 -7.90 13.98
N SER A 159 -1.48 -8.29 15.26
CA SER A 159 -0.81 -9.49 15.77
C SER A 159 -1.55 -10.71 15.24
N LEU A 160 -0.97 -11.34 14.22
CA LEU A 160 -1.47 -12.60 13.67
C LEU A 160 -1.02 -13.75 14.59
N THR A 161 -1.81 -14.02 15.61
CA THR A 161 -1.66 -15.23 16.44
C THR A 161 -2.15 -16.44 15.63
N PRO A 162 -1.41 -17.56 15.55
CA PRO A 162 -1.89 -18.79 14.92
C PRO A 162 -3.22 -19.26 15.56
N PRO A 163 -4.10 -19.95 14.83
CA PRO A 163 -5.29 -20.56 15.41
C PRO A 163 -4.88 -21.49 16.55
N ALA A 164 -5.39 -21.23 17.75
CA ALA A 164 -5.20 -22.12 18.89
C ALA A 164 -6.15 -23.32 18.73
N ASP A 165 -5.72 -24.34 18.00
CA ASP A 165 -6.42 -25.63 17.97
C ASP A 165 -5.51 -26.75 18.47
N SER A 166 -5.72 -27.13 19.73
CA SER A 166 -5.71 -28.51 20.25
C SER A 166 -5.70 -28.50 21.80
N LEU A 167 -6.84 -28.22 22.43
CA LEU A 167 -7.07 -28.70 23.80
C LEU A 167 -7.73 -30.08 23.71
N VAL A 168 -6.92 -31.14 23.77
CA VAL A 168 -7.40 -32.49 24.10
C VAL A 168 -7.65 -32.54 25.62
N PRO A 169 -8.73 -33.16 26.11
CA PRO A 169 -9.08 -33.18 27.52
C PRO A 169 -8.33 -34.26 28.29
N GLY A 170 -7.76 -33.90 29.45
CA GLY A 170 -7.47 -34.85 30.52
C GLY A 170 -6.00 -34.93 30.93
N GLY A 171 -5.67 -34.32 32.07
CA GLY A 171 -4.41 -34.51 32.78
C GLY A 171 -4.28 -33.52 33.94
N GLN A 172 -4.70 -33.92 35.14
CA GLN A 172 -4.71 -33.11 36.35
C GLN A 172 -3.36 -33.17 37.08
N LEU A 173 -2.74 -31.98 37.25
CA LEU A 173 -1.97 -31.39 38.37
C LEU A 173 -0.76 -32.15 39.00
N PRO A 174 0.27 -31.43 39.51
CA PRO A 174 0.12 -30.64 40.74
C PRO A 174 0.75 -29.23 40.78
N ASP A 175 0.24 -28.52 41.79
CA ASP A 175 0.38 -27.13 42.23
C ASP A 175 1.79 -26.54 42.32
N GLU A 176 1.96 -25.30 41.84
CA GLU A 176 2.84 -24.29 42.47
C GLU A 176 2.40 -22.85 42.09
N PRO A 177 2.69 -21.83 42.93
CA PRO A 177 1.77 -20.75 43.26
C PRO A 177 1.74 -19.56 42.29
N ILE A 178 0.56 -18.95 42.24
CA ILE A 178 0.20 -17.74 41.50
C ILE A 178 0.82 -16.51 42.19
N VAL A 179 1.65 -15.75 41.47
CA VAL A 179 1.88 -14.32 41.78
C VAL A 179 1.07 -13.49 40.79
N GLU A 180 -0.05 -13.02 41.31
CA GLU A 180 -1.00 -12.12 40.70
C GLU A 180 -0.48 -10.68 40.74
N GLN A 181 -0.48 -9.99 39.60
CA GLN A 181 -0.97 -8.61 39.45
C GLN A 181 -0.93 -8.19 37.97
N ALA A 182 -2.05 -8.36 37.28
CA ALA A 182 -2.39 -7.60 36.07
C ALA A 182 -3.28 -6.41 36.49
N PRO A 183 -3.16 -5.22 35.86
CA PRO A 183 -4.11 -4.16 36.09
C PRO A 183 -5.43 -4.48 35.36
N VAL A 184 -6.51 -4.38 36.13
CA VAL A 184 -7.92 -4.49 35.72
C VAL A 184 -8.26 -3.42 34.68
N VAL A 185 -8.78 -3.84 33.52
CA VAL A 185 -9.66 -3.01 32.68
C VAL A 185 -10.91 -3.83 32.34
N GLN A 186 -12.07 -3.23 32.66
CA GLN A 186 -13.41 -3.81 32.63
C GLN A 186 -13.98 -4.01 31.21
N PRO A 187 -15.05 -4.83 31.07
CA PRO A 187 -15.50 -5.37 29.79
C PRO A 187 -16.49 -4.43 29.07
N GLY A 188 -16.39 -4.38 27.73
CA GLY A 188 -17.47 -3.85 26.90
C GLY A 188 -17.03 -3.28 25.56
N LYS A 189 -17.05 -4.10 24.50
CA LYS A 189 -17.83 -3.89 23.27
C LYS A 189 -17.54 -5.05 22.32
N LYS A 190 -18.55 -5.88 22.05
CA LYS A 190 -18.53 -6.91 21.02
C LYS A 190 -18.33 -6.20 19.67
N ILE A 191 -17.13 -6.29 19.10
CA ILE A 191 -16.91 -5.88 17.72
C ILE A 191 -17.20 -7.12 16.88
N GLU A 192 -18.38 -7.09 16.29
CA GLU A 192 -18.83 -8.01 15.26
C GLU A 192 -17.87 -7.90 14.07
N VAL A 193 -17.37 -9.05 13.63
CA VAL A 193 -16.44 -9.20 12.52
C VAL A 193 -17.15 -8.74 11.24
N SER A 194 -16.95 -7.48 10.86
CA SER A 194 -17.43 -6.95 9.58
C SER A 194 -16.51 -7.45 8.48
N GLU A 195 -17.01 -8.50 7.81
CA GLU A 195 -17.04 -8.66 6.36
C GLU A 195 -15.69 -8.68 5.62
N ARG A 196 -15.39 -9.87 5.07
CA ARG A 196 -14.38 -10.07 4.03
C ARG A 196 -14.66 -9.10 2.89
N ILE A 197 -13.83 -8.06 2.74
CA ILE A 197 -13.77 -7.31 1.50
C ILE A 197 -12.91 -8.14 0.54
N VAL A 198 -13.57 -9.09 -0.14
CA VAL A 198 -13.13 -9.52 -1.47
C VAL A 198 -13.52 -8.38 -2.39
N THR A 199 -12.56 -7.58 -2.84
CA THR A 199 -12.82 -6.57 -3.86
C THR A 199 -13.01 -7.28 -5.20
N GLU A 200 -14.24 -7.74 -5.43
CA GLU A 200 -14.75 -7.99 -6.78
C GLU A 200 -14.91 -6.63 -7.46
N HIS A 201 -14.01 -6.32 -8.37
CA HIS A 201 -14.01 -5.06 -9.11
C HIS A 201 -15.14 -5.09 -10.15
N ASN A 202 -16.31 -4.56 -9.78
CA ASN A 202 -17.33 -4.21 -10.76
C ASN A 202 -16.89 -2.94 -11.48
N ASP A 203 -16.42 -3.12 -12.72
CA ASP A 203 -16.37 -2.07 -13.72
C ASP A 203 -17.76 -1.44 -13.89
N LEU A 204 -17.82 -0.12 -13.73
CA LEU A 204 -18.72 0.86 -14.36
C LEU A 204 -18.94 2.04 -13.39
N ASN A 205 -17.96 2.94 -13.34
CA ASN A 205 -18.09 4.40 -13.15
C ASN A 205 -16.71 4.98 -12.76
N GLU A 206 -15.73 4.82 -13.64
CA GLU A 206 -14.43 5.50 -13.51
C GLU A 206 -14.64 6.98 -13.88
N ALA A 207 -15.09 7.77 -12.90
CA ALA A 207 -15.02 9.22 -13.02
C ALA A 207 -13.54 9.59 -13.07
N LEU A 208 -13.06 9.91 -14.28
CA LEU A 208 -11.70 10.33 -14.55
C LEU A 208 -11.22 11.35 -13.51
N PRO A 209 -9.95 11.27 -13.04
CA PRO A 209 -9.43 12.26 -12.11
C PRO A 209 -9.55 13.66 -12.72
N HIS A 210 -10.18 14.59 -12.00
CA HIS A 210 -10.30 16.00 -12.38
C HIS A 210 -8.94 16.72 -12.35
N THR A 211 -8.05 16.41 -13.28
CA THR A 211 -6.75 17.07 -13.48
C THR A 211 -6.86 18.37 -14.31
N SER A 212 -8.00 18.57 -15.00
CA SER A 212 -8.25 19.78 -15.80
C SER A 212 -8.48 21.05 -14.97
N THR A 213 -9.11 20.96 -13.79
CA THR A 213 -9.45 22.16 -13.01
C THR A 213 -8.21 22.87 -12.47
N ASN A 214 -7.19 22.13 -12.05
CA ASN A 214 -5.95 22.72 -11.52
C ASN A 214 -5.05 23.28 -12.64
N SER A 215 -4.98 22.58 -13.78
CA SER A 215 -4.21 23.02 -14.95
C SER A 215 -4.77 24.31 -15.56
N PHE A 216 -6.11 24.44 -15.61
CA PHE A 216 -6.78 25.65 -16.10
C PHE A 216 -6.44 26.88 -15.24
N ASN A 217 -6.42 26.74 -13.91
CA ASN A 217 -6.09 27.84 -13.00
C ASN A 217 -4.65 28.33 -13.17
N ILE A 218 -3.69 27.42 -13.40
CA ILE A 218 -2.29 27.77 -13.62
C ILE A 218 -2.11 28.50 -14.97
N ILE A 219 -2.74 27.99 -16.04
CA ILE A 219 -2.71 28.63 -17.36
C ILE A 219 -3.37 30.01 -17.31
N PHE A 220 -4.51 30.12 -16.62
CA PHE A 220 -5.24 31.37 -16.47
C PHE A 220 -4.44 32.41 -15.65
N ALA A 221 -3.79 32.00 -14.57
CA ALA A 221 -2.89 32.87 -13.81
C ALA A 221 -1.72 33.37 -14.68
N GLY A 222 -1.11 32.48 -15.47
CA GLY A 222 -0.05 32.84 -16.42
C GLY A 222 -0.52 33.87 -17.46
N PHE A 223 -1.74 33.71 -17.97
CA PHE A 223 -2.34 34.64 -18.94
C PHE A 223 -2.59 36.04 -18.34
N ILE A 224 -3.02 36.11 -17.07
CA ILE A 224 -3.16 37.39 -16.34
C ILE A 224 -1.81 38.09 -16.20
N PHE A 225 -0.75 37.36 -15.81
CA PHE A 225 0.59 37.94 -15.71
C PHE A 225 1.11 38.43 -17.06
N PHE A 226 0.82 37.71 -18.14
CA PHE A 226 1.18 38.10 -19.49
C PHE A 226 0.52 39.42 -19.91
N ILE A 227 -0.81 39.56 -19.70
CA ILE A 227 -1.55 40.79 -20.01
C ILE A 227 -1.02 41.95 -19.16
N MET A 228 -0.79 41.74 -17.87
CA MET A 228 -0.24 42.76 -16.97
C MET A 228 1.11 43.26 -17.47
N GLY A 229 1.99 42.36 -17.93
CA GLY A 229 3.27 42.70 -18.54
C GLY A 229 3.14 43.54 -19.81
N MET A 230 2.18 43.22 -20.68
CA MET A 230 1.91 44.01 -21.89
C MET A 230 1.43 45.43 -21.57
N ILE A 231 0.55 45.59 -20.57
CA ILE A 231 0.04 46.89 -20.14
C ILE A 231 1.18 47.76 -19.58
N LEU A 232 2.03 47.19 -18.71
CA LEU A 232 3.18 47.89 -18.16
C LEU A 232 4.16 48.33 -19.25
N ARG A 233 4.42 47.46 -20.24
CA ARG A 233 5.27 47.79 -21.40
C ARG A 233 4.68 48.92 -22.24
N TYR A 234 3.36 48.90 -22.48
CA TYR A 234 2.67 49.95 -23.23
C TYR A 234 2.80 51.33 -22.56
N PHE A 235 2.59 51.40 -21.24
CA PHE A 235 2.73 52.65 -20.50
C PHE A 235 4.18 53.13 -20.37
N LYS A 236 5.15 52.22 -20.28
CA LYS A 236 6.57 52.59 -20.33
C LYS A 236 6.93 53.23 -21.67
N ASN A 237 6.42 52.69 -22.78
CA ASN A 237 6.70 53.21 -24.12
C ASN A 237 5.96 54.53 -24.40
N SER A 238 4.78 54.73 -23.82
CA SER A 238 4.02 55.99 -23.89
C SER A 238 4.67 57.16 -23.14
N LYS A 239 5.63 56.91 -22.25
CA LYS A 239 6.42 57.98 -21.57
C LYS A 239 7.60 58.49 -22.40
N GLY A 240 7.86 57.89 -23.56
CA GLY A 240 8.98 58.23 -24.45
C GLY A 240 8.63 59.13 -25.65
N GLN A 241 7.41 59.69 -25.69
CA GLN A 241 6.99 60.73 -26.63
C GLN A 241 6.44 61.94 -25.88
#